data_AF-A0A556U093-F1
#
_entry.id   AF-A0A556U093-F1
#
_cell.length_a   1.000
_cell.length_b   1.000
_cell.length_c   1.000
_cell.angle_alpha   90.00
_cell.angle_beta   90.00
_cell.angle_gamma   90.00
#
_symmetry.space_group_name_H-M   'P 1'
#
loop_
_entity.id
_entity.type
_entity.pdbx_description
1 polymer ?
#
loop_
_entity_poly.entity_id
_entity_poly.type
_entity_poly.pdbx_seq_one_letter_code
_entity_poly.pdbx_strand_id
1 'polypeptide(L)'
;MALYEYVTQEQLSGFDKYKYSAVDTNPLSIYIMHPFWNAMVKTISIVYIITAVVGVETWYKPLILNILYRDLFIVMILGCLFAVTLPMSLYNVYKAYCSNTLKHSSMYEALLPFFSPMLLFILSTLWVILSPSNILELQPRLFYLMVGTAFSNVTPLTWLLVPMVLVVLLVISGVVQQSEAVLLYVWTAVVILAHIHYGVSVVCTHSLTAQKRYSKEIH
;
A
#
# COMPACT_ATOMS: atom_id res chain seq x y z
N MET A 1 -9.10 -1.67 -33.58
CA MET A 1 -8.89 -1.94 -32.14
C MET A 1 -9.49 -0.77 -31.38
N ALA A 2 -10.69 -0.94 -30.82
CA ALA A 2 -11.31 0.10 -30.01
C ALA A 2 -10.54 0.17 -28.68
N LEU A 3 -9.85 1.29 -28.45
CA LEU A 3 -9.22 1.58 -27.17
C LEU A 3 -10.35 1.87 -26.19
N TYR A 4 -10.70 0.91 -25.33
CA TYR A 4 -11.65 1.18 -24.25
C TYR A 4 -10.99 2.18 -23.30
N GLU A 5 -11.46 3.42 -23.30
CA GLU A 5 -11.00 4.45 -22.36
C GLU A 5 -11.59 4.08 -20.98
N TYR A 6 -10.77 3.37 -20.19
CA TYR A 6 -11.20 2.77 -18.92
C TYR A 6 -11.59 3.81 -17.85
N VAL A 7 -11.18 5.07 -18.04
CA VAL A 7 -11.43 6.18 -17.12
C VAL A 7 -11.86 7.40 -17.93
N THR A 8 -13.04 7.93 -17.64
CA THR A 8 -13.55 9.14 -18.29
C THR A 8 -12.86 10.40 -17.77
N GLN A 9 -12.79 11.46 -18.59
CA GLN A 9 -12.23 12.76 -18.18
C GLN A 9 -12.95 13.36 -16.98
N GLU A 10 -14.24 13.09 -16.80
CA GLU A 10 -14.97 13.53 -15.62
C GLU A 10 -14.52 12.79 -14.35
N GLN A 11 -14.29 11.48 -14.42
CA GLN A 11 -13.70 10.73 -13.30
C GLN A 11 -12.30 11.27 -12.95
N LEU A 12 -11.49 11.61 -13.96
CA LEU A 12 -10.19 12.24 -13.77
C LEU A 12 -10.30 13.60 -13.06
N SER A 13 -11.23 14.46 -13.50
CA SER A 13 -11.45 15.79 -12.91
C SER A 13 -11.91 15.75 -11.45
N GLY A 14 -12.48 14.63 -11.00
CA GLY A 14 -12.86 14.40 -9.60
C GLY A 14 -11.65 14.23 -8.68
N PHE A 15 -10.55 13.65 -9.17
CA PHE A 15 -9.34 13.43 -8.38
C PHE A 15 -8.62 14.74 -8.05
N ASP A 16 -8.67 15.73 -8.93
CA ASP A 16 -8.08 17.07 -8.69
C ASP A 16 -8.75 17.80 -7.51
N LYS A 17 -10.03 17.49 -7.26
CA LYS A 17 -10.81 18.07 -6.15
C LYS A 17 -10.70 17.26 -4.86
N TYR A 18 -10.05 16.10 -4.88
CA TYR A 18 -9.97 15.22 -3.72
C TYR A 18 -9.30 15.92 -2.52
N LYS A 19 -9.81 15.68 -1.31
CA LYS A 19 -9.37 16.39 -0.09
C LYS A 19 -7.86 16.27 0.12
N TYR A 20 -7.27 15.11 -0.19
CA TYR A 20 -5.84 14.83 -0.07
C TYR A 20 -5.11 14.79 -1.41
N SER A 21 -5.64 15.43 -2.46
CA SER A 21 -4.92 15.60 -3.74
C SER A 21 -3.66 16.45 -3.53
N ALA A 22 -2.51 15.99 -3.99
CA ALA A 22 -1.29 16.77 -4.04
C ALA A 22 -0.74 16.76 -5.47
N VAL A 23 -0.43 17.94 -5.99
CA VAL A 23 0.28 18.08 -7.27
C VAL A 23 1.72 18.40 -6.95
N ASP A 24 2.64 17.53 -7.38
CA ASP A 24 4.06 17.76 -7.21
C ASP A 24 4.55 18.73 -8.29
N THR A 25 5.00 19.91 -7.87
CA THR A 25 5.56 20.94 -8.75
C THR A 25 7.07 21.13 -8.55
N ASN A 26 7.71 20.29 -7.74
CA ASN A 26 9.12 20.47 -7.41
C ASN A 26 10.01 20.03 -8.58
N PRO A 27 10.87 20.92 -9.14
CA PRO A 27 11.73 20.58 -10.27
C PRO A 27 12.72 19.44 -9.95
N LEU A 28 13.21 19.33 -8.72
CA LEU A 28 14.05 18.20 -8.32
C LEU A 28 13.29 16.88 -8.41
N SER A 29 12.01 16.88 -8.02
CA SER A 29 11.16 15.70 -8.12
C SER A 29 10.93 15.34 -9.59
N ILE A 30 10.47 16.30 -10.39
CA ILE A 30 10.10 16.11 -11.80
C ILE A 30 11.28 15.66 -12.65
N TYR A 31 12.44 16.31 -12.53
CA TYR A 31 13.55 16.07 -13.45
C TYR A 31 14.55 15.02 -12.97
N ILE A 32 14.59 14.69 -11.67
CA ILE A 32 15.53 13.70 -11.13
C ILE A 32 14.79 12.47 -10.60
N MET A 33 13.80 12.67 -9.73
CA MET A 33 13.14 11.56 -9.03
C MET A 33 12.25 10.73 -9.94
N HIS A 34 11.44 11.36 -10.80
CA HIS A 34 10.57 10.64 -11.72
C HIS A 34 11.35 9.77 -12.72
N PRO A 35 12.39 10.26 -13.42
CA PRO A 35 13.22 9.41 -14.28
C PRO A 35 13.92 8.28 -13.52
N PHE A 36 14.47 8.58 -12.35
CA PHE A 36 15.10 7.58 -11.48
C PHE A 36 14.10 6.47 -11.10
N TRP A 37 12.92 6.83 -10.60
CA TRP A 37 11.88 5.88 -10.21
C TRP A 37 11.39 5.05 -11.40
N ASN A 38 11.18 5.70 -12.56
CA ASN A 38 10.78 5.00 -13.79
C ASN A 38 11.83 3.99 -14.25
N ALA A 39 13.12 4.31 -14.13
CA ALA A 39 14.20 3.38 -14.42
C ALA A 39 14.20 2.21 -13.42
N MET A 40 14.06 2.50 -12.13
CA MET A 40 14.00 1.49 -11.07
C MET A 40 12.84 0.50 -11.27
N VAL A 41 11.62 0.99 -11.50
CA VAL A 41 10.45 0.14 -11.73
C VAL A 41 10.64 -0.76 -12.95
N LYS A 42 11.19 -0.24 -14.05
CA LYS A 42 11.50 -1.05 -15.24
C LYS A 42 12.53 -2.13 -14.92
N THR A 43 13.62 -1.78 -14.25
CA THR A 43 14.68 -2.72 -13.87
C THR A 43 14.13 -3.84 -12.98
N ILE A 44 13.38 -3.50 -11.93
CA ILE A 44 12.77 -4.47 -11.02
C ILE A 44 11.79 -5.39 -11.77
N SER A 45 10.98 -4.84 -12.67
CA SER A 45 10.04 -5.61 -13.49
C SER A 45 10.76 -6.63 -14.38
N ILE A 46 11.87 -6.22 -15.02
CA ILE A 46 12.70 -7.12 -15.84
C ILE A 46 13.29 -8.23 -14.97
N VAL A 47 13.81 -7.91 -13.78
CA VAL A 47 14.36 -8.91 -12.85
C VAL A 47 13.28 -9.92 -12.44
N TYR A 48 12.04 -9.50 -12.21
CA TYR A 48 10.94 -10.42 -11.92
C TYR A 48 10.58 -11.32 -13.11
N ILE A 49 10.58 -10.79 -14.34
CA ILE A 49 10.35 -11.61 -15.54
C ILE A 49 11.45 -12.66 -15.70
N ILE A 50 12.72 -12.27 -15.53
CA ILE A 50 13.85 -13.21 -15.56
C ILE A 50 13.70 -14.26 -14.46
N THR A 51 13.32 -13.84 -13.26
CA THR A 51 13.07 -14.76 -12.13
C THR A 51 11.97 -15.78 -12.44
N ALA A 52 10.92 -15.37 -13.15
CA ALA A 52 9.84 -16.26 -13.55
C ALA A 52 10.32 -17.35 -14.55
N VAL A 53 11.30 -17.04 -15.40
CA VAL A 53 11.85 -17.99 -16.39
C VAL A 53 12.95 -18.87 -15.80
N VAL A 54 13.89 -18.27 -15.06
CA VAL A 54 15.08 -18.95 -14.54
C VAL A 54 14.79 -19.71 -13.23
N GLY A 55 13.73 -19.33 -12.53
CA GLY A 55 13.34 -19.89 -11.25
C GLY A 55 13.88 -19.12 -10.05
N VAL A 56 13.08 -19.14 -8.98
CA VAL A 56 13.34 -18.42 -7.71
C VAL A 56 14.60 -18.92 -6.98
N GLU A 57 15.07 -20.12 -7.31
CA GLU A 57 16.27 -20.72 -6.72
C GLU A 57 17.53 -19.88 -6.94
N THR A 58 17.56 -19.11 -8.02
CA THR A 58 18.68 -18.20 -8.35
C THR A 58 18.91 -17.14 -7.26
N TRP A 59 17.87 -16.77 -6.52
CA TRP A 59 17.94 -15.79 -5.43
C TRP A 59 18.64 -16.31 -4.18
N TYR A 60 18.82 -17.62 -4.05
CA TYR A 60 19.54 -18.25 -2.95
C TYR A 60 21.00 -18.55 -3.32
N LYS A 61 21.39 -18.37 -4.59
CA LYS A 61 22.76 -18.59 -5.03
C LYS A 61 23.62 -17.34 -4.76
N PRO A 62 24.86 -17.52 -4.28
CA PRO A 62 25.79 -16.40 -4.11
C PRO A 62 26.17 -15.85 -5.49
N LEU A 63 26.25 -14.53 -5.60
CA LEU A 63 26.53 -13.84 -6.85
C LEU A 63 28.04 -13.64 -7.03
N ILE A 64 28.62 -12.68 -6.29
CA ILE A 64 30.06 -12.37 -6.24
C ILE A 64 30.38 -12.04 -4.78
N LEU A 65 31.53 -12.52 -4.25
CA LEU A 65 31.99 -12.29 -2.87
C LEU A 65 31.03 -12.74 -1.75
N ASN A 66 30.29 -13.84 -1.96
CA ASN A 66 29.27 -14.37 -1.03
C ASN A 66 28.08 -13.42 -0.76
N ILE A 67 27.88 -12.37 -1.56
CA ILE A 67 26.69 -11.51 -1.46
C ILE A 67 25.53 -12.18 -2.22
N LEU A 68 24.36 -12.30 -1.58
CA LEU A 68 23.16 -12.83 -2.21
C LEU A 68 22.41 -11.72 -2.96
N TYR A 69 21.67 -12.10 -4.01
CA TYR A 69 20.76 -11.18 -4.73
C TYR A 69 19.77 -10.47 -3.77
N ARG A 70 19.34 -11.16 -2.71
CA ARG A 70 18.43 -10.64 -1.69
C ARG A 70 19.05 -9.45 -0.96
N ASP A 71 20.32 -9.54 -0.61
CA ASP A 71 21.03 -8.50 0.14
C ASP A 71 21.18 -7.23 -0.70
N LEU A 72 21.47 -7.39 -2.00
CA LEU A 72 21.53 -6.27 -2.95
C LEU A 72 20.19 -5.56 -3.04
N PHE A 73 19.08 -6.31 -3.11
CA PHE A 73 17.74 -5.72 -3.14
C PHE A 73 17.39 -4.99 -1.84
N ILE A 74 17.73 -5.55 -0.68
CA ILE A 74 17.49 -4.93 0.62
C ILE A 74 18.28 -3.63 0.75
N VAL A 75 19.58 -3.65 0.42
CA VAL A 75 20.44 -2.46 0.47
C VAL A 75 19.95 -1.40 -0.51
N MET A 76 19.52 -1.80 -1.71
CA MET A 76 18.96 -0.89 -2.71
C MET A 76 17.68 -0.24 -2.20
N ILE A 77 16.72 -1.01 -1.67
CA ILE A 77 15.44 -0.49 -1.16
C ILE A 77 15.66 0.44 0.03
N LEU A 78 16.45 0.01 1.02
CA LEU A 78 16.75 0.82 2.20
C LEU A 78 17.57 2.07 1.83
N GLY A 79 18.55 1.92 0.96
CA GLY A 79 19.35 3.03 0.43
C GLY A 79 18.47 4.06 -0.27
N CYS A 80 17.55 3.63 -1.14
CA CYS A 80 16.59 4.52 -1.80
C CYS A 80 15.62 5.19 -0.82
N LEU A 81 15.19 4.46 0.21
CA LEU A 81 14.32 5.01 1.25
C LEU A 81 15.01 6.16 1.98
N PHE A 82 16.23 5.94 2.48
CA PHE A 82 16.94 6.93 3.31
C PHE A 82 17.64 8.04 2.53
N ALA A 83 18.16 7.76 1.33
CA ALA A 83 18.88 8.76 0.54
C ALA A 83 17.96 9.62 -0.33
N VAL A 84 16.82 9.08 -0.75
CA VAL A 84 15.99 9.70 -1.80
C VAL A 84 14.59 9.98 -1.27
N THR A 85 13.86 8.94 -0.88
CA THR A 85 12.41 9.04 -0.64
C THR A 85 12.09 9.83 0.63
N LEU A 86 12.74 9.52 1.75
CA LEU A 86 12.50 10.18 3.03
C LEU A 86 12.97 11.65 3.02
N PRO A 87 14.22 11.98 2.62
CA PRO A 87 14.68 13.37 2.62
C PRO A 87 13.81 14.26 1.72
N MET A 88 13.44 13.76 0.54
CA MET A 88 12.63 14.53 -0.40
C MET A 88 11.22 14.76 0.11
N SER A 89 10.58 13.72 0.67
CA SER A 89 9.24 13.85 1.24
C SER A 89 9.22 14.84 2.41
N LEU A 90 10.21 14.76 3.31
CA LEU A 90 10.36 15.69 4.43
C LEU A 90 10.62 17.12 3.94
N TYR A 91 11.49 17.30 2.94
CA TYR A 91 11.77 18.60 2.34
C TYR A 91 10.51 19.21 1.71
N ASN A 92 9.72 18.42 0.98
CA ASN A 92 8.48 18.88 0.37
C ASN A 92 7.44 19.30 1.43
N VAL A 93 7.29 18.51 2.50
CA VAL A 93 6.41 18.86 3.63
C VAL A 93 6.89 20.13 4.33
N TYR A 94 8.19 20.25 4.59
CA TYR A 94 8.78 21.44 5.21
C TYR A 94 8.58 22.69 4.35
N LYS A 95 8.85 22.60 3.04
CA LYS A 95 8.64 23.71 2.10
C LYS A 95 7.16 24.11 2.03
N ALA A 96 6.24 23.15 1.98
CA ALA A 96 4.79 23.42 1.98
C ALA A 96 4.34 24.12 3.27
N TYR A 97 4.91 23.72 4.42
CA TYR A 97 4.68 24.38 5.70
C TYR A 97 5.18 25.83 5.70
N CYS A 98 6.44 26.08 5.29
CA CYS A 98 7.00 27.43 5.27
C CYS A 98 6.32 28.37 4.27
N SER A 99 5.80 27.85 3.16
CA SER A 99 5.13 28.63 2.12
C SER A 99 3.63 28.83 2.36
N ASN A 100 3.07 28.30 3.45
CA ASN A 100 1.64 28.34 3.78
C ASN A 100 0.73 27.79 2.65
N THR A 101 1.26 26.94 1.77
CA THR A 101 0.48 26.32 0.68
C THR A 101 -0.21 25.03 1.11
N LEU A 102 -0.26 24.74 2.41
CA LEU A 102 -0.93 23.57 2.95
C LEU A 102 -2.44 23.71 2.73
N LYS A 103 -3.01 22.76 1.98
CA LYS A 103 -4.48 22.64 1.78
C LYS A 103 -5.23 22.41 3.11
N HIS A 104 -4.52 21.95 4.13
CA HIS A 104 -5.02 21.67 5.48
C HIS A 104 -4.53 22.72 6.47
N SER A 105 -5.41 23.11 7.40
CA SER A 105 -5.14 24.11 8.44
C SER A 105 -4.14 23.62 9.50
N SER A 106 -3.92 22.30 9.61
CA SER A 106 -3.02 21.71 10.60
C SER A 106 -2.19 20.55 10.02
N MET A 107 -0.98 20.38 10.56
CA MET A 107 -0.11 19.24 10.26
C MET A 107 -0.76 17.89 10.61
N TYR A 108 -1.61 17.86 11.64
CA TYR A 108 -2.37 16.67 12.02
C TYR A 108 -3.31 16.22 10.90
N GLU A 109 -4.08 17.14 10.31
CA GLU A 109 -4.97 16.81 9.19
C GLU A 109 -4.21 16.33 7.96
N ALA A 110 -3.04 16.92 7.68
CA ALA A 110 -2.17 16.51 6.58
C ALA A 110 -1.58 15.10 6.77
N LEU A 111 -1.23 14.73 8.01
CA LEU A 111 -0.72 13.41 8.37
C LEU A 111 -1.83 12.38 8.66
N LEU A 112 -3.11 12.79 8.64
CA LEU A 112 -4.23 11.89 8.92
C LEU A 112 -4.22 10.59 8.09
N PRO A 113 -3.90 10.61 6.77
CA PRO A 113 -3.82 9.40 5.95
C PRO A 113 -2.70 8.44 6.37
N PHE A 114 -1.70 8.91 7.11
CA PHE A 114 -0.53 8.12 7.51
C PHE A 114 -0.75 7.30 8.79
N PHE A 115 -1.63 7.74 9.69
CA PHE A 115 -1.85 7.04 10.97
C PHE A 115 -2.38 5.62 10.79
N SER A 116 -3.31 5.44 9.85
CA SER A 116 -3.96 4.13 9.67
C SER A 116 -2.97 3.07 9.12
N PRO A 117 -2.15 3.35 8.08
CA PRO A 117 -1.09 2.45 7.64
C PRO A 117 -0.02 2.19 8.72
N MET A 118 0.36 3.21 9.50
CA MET A 118 1.31 3.04 10.61
C MET A 118 0.79 2.11 11.70
N LEU A 119 -0.47 2.30 12.10
CA LEU A 119 -1.07 1.47 13.13
C LEU A 119 -1.23 0.02 12.64
N LEU A 120 -1.63 -0.17 11.37
CA LEU A 120 -1.66 -1.50 10.76
C LEU A 120 -0.26 -2.15 10.71
N PHE A 121 0.78 -1.38 10.36
CA PHE A 121 2.16 -1.85 10.38
C PHE A 121 2.59 -2.31 11.78
N ILE A 122 2.33 -1.49 12.80
CA ILE A 122 2.64 -1.83 14.21
C ILE A 122 1.89 -3.08 14.64
N LEU A 123 0.57 -3.14 14.40
CA LEU A 123 -0.26 -4.29 14.79
C LEU A 123 0.18 -5.59 14.10
N SER A 124 0.45 -5.53 12.79
CA SER A 124 0.94 -6.70 12.04
C SER A 124 2.31 -7.16 12.51
N THR A 125 3.20 -6.23 12.86
CA THR A 125 4.52 -6.53 13.41
C THR A 125 4.43 -7.12 14.81
N LEU A 126 3.57 -6.56 15.67
CA LEU A 126 3.31 -7.10 17.02
C LEU A 126 2.73 -8.52 16.95
N TRP A 127 1.83 -8.79 16.01
CA TRP A 127 1.32 -10.15 15.79
C TRP A 127 2.47 -11.10 15.47
N VAL A 128 3.35 -10.77 14.52
CA VAL A 128 4.48 -11.65 14.15
C VAL A 128 5.42 -11.89 15.33
N ILE A 129 5.81 -10.83 16.05
CA ILE A 129 6.80 -10.93 17.14
C ILE A 129 6.24 -11.68 18.35
N LEU A 130 4.97 -11.47 18.68
CA LEU A 130 4.32 -12.04 19.86
C LEU A 130 3.53 -13.31 19.55
N SER A 131 3.55 -13.79 18.30
CA SER A 131 2.86 -15.02 17.86
C SER A 131 3.45 -16.23 18.58
N PRO A 132 2.66 -16.96 19.39
CA PRO A 132 3.14 -18.16 20.06
C PRO A 132 3.40 -19.32 19.09
N SER A 133 2.67 -19.37 17.96
CA SER A 133 2.74 -20.47 17.00
C SER A 133 3.68 -20.21 15.82
N ASN A 134 4.44 -19.10 15.85
CA ASN A 134 5.30 -18.65 14.74
C ASN A 134 4.58 -18.70 13.38
N ILE A 135 3.45 -18.00 13.27
CA ILE A 135 2.60 -18.03 12.06
C ILE A 135 3.33 -17.67 10.76
N LEU A 136 4.41 -16.88 10.86
CA LEU A 136 5.20 -16.47 9.70
C LEU A 136 6.00 -17.65 9.12
N GLU A 137 6.44 -18.59 9.95
CA GLU A 137 7.13 -19.80 9.48
C GLU A 137 6.13 -20.82 8.94
N LEU A 138 4.97 -20.95 9.59
CA LEU A 138 3.95 -21.92 9.20
C LEU A 138 3.22 -21.53 7.90
N GLN A 139 2.82 -20.26 7.75
CA GLN A 139 2.00 -19.78 6.64
C GLN A 139 2.41 -18.36 6.18
N PRO A 140 3.65 -18.17 5.70
CA PRO A 140 4.16 -16.84 5.30
C PRO A 140 3.30 -16.20 4.21
N ARG A 141 2.92 -17.00 3.19
CA ARG A 141 2.17 -16.50 2.02
C ARG A 141 0.83 -15.89 2.40
N LEU A 142 0.11 -16.58 3.29
CA LEU A 142 -1.21 -16.15 3.73
C LEU A 142 -1.11 -14.88 4.59
N PHE A 143 -0.13 -14.82 5.47
CA PHE A 143 0.13 -13.64 6.28
C PHE A 143 0.47 -12.42 5.43
N TYR A 144 1.39 -12.54 4.47
CA TYR A 144 1.74 -11.43 3.57
C TYR A 144 0.57 -10.99 2.69
N LEU A 145 -0.27 -11.94 2.22
CA LEU A 145 -1.50 -11.62 1.49
C LEU A 145 -2.49 -10.83 2.36
N MET A 146 -2.71 -11.27 3.59
CA MET A 146 -3.61 -10.62 4.55
C MET A 146 -3.15 -9.19 4.83
N VAL A 147 -1.87 -9.02 5.19
CA VAL A 147 -1.30 -7.71 5.49
C VAL A 147 -1.40 -6.79 4.27
N GLY A 148 -0.99 -7.24 3.08
CA GLY A 148 -1.06 -6.44 1.85
C GLY A 148 -2.49 -6.04 1.46
N THR A 149 -3.46 -6.96 1.61
CA THR A 149 -4.87 -6.67 1.33
C THR A 149 -5.45 -5.70 2.35
N ALA A 150 -5.08 -5.84 3.63
CA ALA A 150 -5.47 -4.91 4.67
C ALA A 150 -4.92 -3.50 4.38
N PHE A 151 -3.65 -3.36 3.98
CA PHE A 151 -3.04 -2.08 3.58
C PHE A 151 -3.76 -1.40 2.42
N SER A 152 -4.27 -2.18 1.48
CA SER A 152 -5.00 -1.67 0.31
C SER A 152 -6.39 -1.12 0.64
N ASN A 153 -6.93 -1.49 1.80
CA ASN A 153 -8.22 -1.00 2.29
C ASN A 153 -8.09 0.17 3.26
N VAL A 154 -6.89 0.70 3.49
CA VAL A 154 -6.69 1.70 4.52
C VAL A 154 -7.17 3.08 4.07
N THR A 155 -8.45 3.38 4.30
CA THR A 155 -8.91 4.76 4.45
C THR A 155 -8.54 5.28 5.85
N PRO A 156 -8.44 6.60 6.07
CA PRO A 156 -8.22 7.14 7.42
C PRO A 156 -9.33 6.64 8.35
N LEU A 157 -8.92 5.80 9.31
CA LEU A 157 -9.77 5.16 10.33
C LEU A 157 -10.84 4.19 9.77
N THR A 158 -10.41 3.13 9.08
CA THR A 158 -11.30 2.06 8.64
C THR A 158 -11.91 1.24 9.78
N TRP A 159 -13.15 0.82 9.59
CA TRP A 159 -13.83 -0.20 10.41
C TRP A 159 -13.05 -1.51 10.53
N LEU A 160 -12.20 -1.85 9.54
CA LEU A 160 -11.35 -3.05 9.53
C LEU A 160 -10.19 -3.00 10.56
N LEU A 161 -9.84 -1.81 11.03
CA LEU A 161 -8.71 -1.63 11.95
C LEU A 161 -9.07 -2.03 13.39
N VAL A 162 -10.33 -1.86 13.80
CA VAL A 162 -10.82 -2.27 15.13
C VAL A 162 -10.79 -3.80 15.30
N PRO A 163 -11.34 -4.61 14.39
CA PRO A 163 -11.21 -6.06 14.47
C PRO A 163 -9.75 -6.52 14.34
N MET A 164 -8.90 -5.81 13.59
CA MET A 164 -7.46 -6.12 13.56
C MET A 164 -6.82 -5.98 14.94
N VAL A 165 -7.11 -4.90 15.67
CA VAL A 165 -6.66 -4.72 17.06
C VAL A 165 -7.16 -5.86 17.94
N LEU A 166 -8.44 -6.23 17.84
CA LEU A 166 -9.03 -7.32 18.62
C LEU A 166 -8.35 -8.66 18.34
N VAL A 167 -8.08 -8.97 17.07
CA VAL A 167 -7.39 -10.20 16.66
C VAL A 167 -5.99 -10.25 17.27
N VAL A 168 -5.23 -9.15 17.21
CA VAL A 168 -3.89 -9.08 17.81
C VAL A 168 -3.95 -9.22 19.33
N LEU A 169 -4.91 -8.57 20.00
CA LEU A 169 -5.09 -8.71 21.45
C LEU A 169 -5.46 -10.15 21.85
N LEU A 170 -6.31 -10.82 21.08
CA LEU A 170 -6.68 -12.22 21.31
C LEU A 170 -5.46 -13.15 21.16
N VAL A 171 -4.59 -12.90 20.18
CA VAL A 171 -3.35 -13.67 20.01
C VAL A 171 -2.40 -13.42 21.18
N ILE A 172 -2.19 -12.17 21.57
CA ILE A 172 -1.32 -11.80 22.70
C ILE A 172 -1.84 -12.39 24.03
N SER A 173 -3.16 -12.49 24.20
CA SER A 173 -3.78 -13.08 25.39
C SER A 173 -3.53 -14.58 25.55
N GLY A 174 -2.98 -15.26 24.54
CA GLY A 174 -2.66 -16.69 24.56
C GLY A 174 -3.88 -17.62 24.44
N VAL A 175 -5.10 -17.08 24.43
CA VAL A 175 -6.35 -17.86 24.39
C VAL A 175 -6.46 -18.71 23.12
N VAL A 176 -5.88 -18.25 22.00
CA VAL A 176 -6.06 -18.86 20.67
C VAL A 176 -4.80 -19.60 20.20
N GLN A 177 -3.89 -19.97 21.10
CA GLN A 177 -2.61 -20.62 20.76
C GLN A 177 -2.75 -21.80 19.79
N GLN A 178 -3.68 -22.73 20.04
CA GLN A 178 -3.84 -23.91 19.18
C GLN A 178 -4.60 -23.63 17.86
N SER A 179 -5.32 -22.51 17.77
CA SER A 179 -6.19 -22.18 16.63
C SER A 179 -5.72 -20.93 15.87
N GLU A 180 -4.51 -20.46 16.14
CA GLU A 180 -3.97 -19.22 15.57
C GLU A 180 -3.92 -19.26 14.03
N ALA A 181 -3.58 -20.42 13.46
CA ALA A 181 -3.59 -20.62 12.01
C ALA A 181 -5.01 -20.51 11.43
N VAL A 182 -6.02 -21.08 12.11
CA VAL A 182 -7.43 -20.99 11.70
C VAL A 182 -7.91 -19.55 11.79
N LEU A 183 -7.53 -18.84 12.85
CA LEU A 183 -7.79 -17.41 13.01
C LEU A 183 -7.20 -16.60 11.85
N LEU A 184 -5.97 -16.91 11.43
CA LEU A 184 -5.34 -16.26 10.27
C LEU A 184 -6.14 -16.53 8.99
N TYR A 185 -6.59 -17.76 8.72
CA TYR A 185 -7.42 -18.07 7.55
C TYR A 185 -8.74 -17.29 7.56
N VAL A 186 -9.47 -17.34 8.67
CA VAL A 186 -10.76 -16.65 8.82
C VAL A 186 -10.58 -15.15 8.65
N TRP A 187 -9.57 -14.57 9.30
CA TRP A 187 -9.28 -13.16 9.20
C TRP A 187 -8.89 -12.75 7.78
N THR A 188 -8.04 -13.53 7.12
CA THR A 188 -7.65 -13.28 5.72
C THR A 188 -8.86 -13.29 4.80
N ALA A 189 -9.78 -14.24 4.96
CA ALA A 189 -11.02 -14.31 4.18
C ALA A 189 -11.89 -13.06 4.40
N VAL A 190 -12.06 -12.61 5.65
CA VAL A 190 -12.80 -11.38 5.98
C VAL A 190 -12.18 -10.15 5.31
N VAL A 191 -10.86 -10.00 5.40
CA VAL A 191 -10.13 -8.87 4.80
C VAL A 191 -10.29 -8.86 3.27
N ILE A 192 -10.18 -10.03 2.62
CA ILE A 192 -10.38 -10.17 1.17
C ILE A 192 -11.80 -9.83 0.77
N LEU A 193 -12.81 -10.37 1.47
CA LEU A 193 -14.21 -10.07 1.20
C LEU A 193 -14.51 -8.58 1.36
N ALA A 194 -13.96 -7.94 2.41
CA ALA A 194 -14.07 -6.50 2.60
C ALA A 194 -13.43 -5.72 1.45
N HIS A 195 -12.27 -6.15 0.95
CA HIS A 195 -11.60 -5.53 -0.19
C HIS A 195 -12.40 -5.64 -1.48
N ILE A 196 -12.94 -6.83 -1.76
CA ILE A 196 -13.80 -7.06 -2.93
C ILE A 196 -15.06 -6.21 -2.82
N HIS A 197 -15.71 -6.20 -1.66
CA HIS A 197 -16.91 -5.39 -1.43
C HIS A 197 -16.65 -3.90 -1.63
N TYR A 198 -15.52 -3.39 -1.11
CA TYR A 198 -15.09 -2.00 -1.34
C TYR A 198 -14.89 -1.73 -2.83
N GLY A 199 -14.14 -2.58 -3.54
CA GLY A 199 -13.90 -2.44 -4.97
C GLY A 199 -15.20 -2.43 -5.80
N VAL A 200 -16.12 -3.35 -5.54
CA VAL A 200 -17.42 -3.41 -6.22
C VAL A 200 -18.28 -2.19 -5.90
N SER A 201 -18.31 -1.75 -4.64
CA SER A 201 -19.09 -0.58 -4.22
C SER A 201 -18.65 0.70 -4.92
N VAL A 202 -17.33 0.88 -5.10
CA VAL A 202 -16.76 2.02 -5.84
C VAL A 202 -17.23 1.99 -7.30
N VAL A 203 -17.11 0.85 -7.98
CA VAL A 203 -17.52 0.70 -9.40
C VAL A 203 -19.03 0.92 -9.57
N CYS A 204 -19.86 0.35 -8.69
CA CYS A 204 -21.32 0.53 -8.71
C CYS A 204 -21.72 2.00 -8.51
N THR A 205 -21.08 2.69 -7.56
CA THR A 205 -21.36 4.11 -7.28
C THR A 205 -21.06 4.99 -8.50
N HIS A 206 -19.94 4.76 -9.18
CA HIS A 206 -19.60 5.48 -10.41
C HIS A 206 -20.59 5.18 -11.54
N SER A 207 -21.00 3.93 -11.70
CA SER A 207 -21.96 3.51 -12.74
C SER A 207 -23.33 4.16 -12.55
N LEU A 208 -23.85 4.17 -11.31
CA LEU A 208 -25.13 4.79 -10.97
C LEU A 208 -25.11 6.32 -11.13
N THR A 209 -23.98 6.95 -10.82
CA THR A 209 -23.80 8.40 -10.99
C THR A 209 -23.78 8.77 -12.47
N ALA A 210 -23.11 8.00 -13.31
CA ALA A 210 -23.11 8.19 -14.77
C ALA A 210 -24.51 8.04 -15.36
N GLN A 211 -25.27 7.01 -14.95
CA GLN A 211 -26.63 6.78 -15.44
C GLN A 211 -27.63 7.88 -15.03
N LYS A 212 -27.55 8.37 -13.78
CA LYS A 212 -28.38 9.50 -13.32
C LYS A 212 -28.09 10.79 -14.07
N ARG A 213 -26.86 10.99 -14.55
CA ARG A 213 -26.47 12.19 -15.31
C ARG A 213 -26.97 12.14 -16.75
N TYR A 214 -26.84 10.99 -17.41
CA TYR A 214 -27.37 10.78 -18.75
C TYR A 214 -28.89 11.00 -18.83
N SER A 215 -29.63 10.53 -17.82
CA SER A 215 -31.08 10.78 -17.72
C SER A 215 -31.44 12.26 -17.50
N LYS A 216 -30.50 13.09 -17.06
CA LYS A 216 -30.69 14.52 -16.78
C LYS A 216 -30.33 15.42 -17.97
N GLU A 217 -29.59 14.92 -18.95
CA GLU A 217 -29.25 15.64 -20.19
C GLU A 217 -30.25 15.41 -21.32
N ILE A 218 -31.10 14.38 -21.20
CA ILE A 218 -32.15 14.03 -22.18
C ILE A 218 -33.47 14.78 -21.90
N HIS A 219 -33.55 15.53 -20.80
CA HIS A 219 -34.69 16.37 -20.42
C HIS A 219 -34.24 17.80 -20.16
#